data_AF-A0A1F3LMR5-F1
#
_entry.id   AF-A0A1F3LMR5-F1
#
_cell.length_a   1.000
_cell.length_b   1.000
_cell.length_c   1.000
_cell.angle_alpha   90.00
_cell.angle_beta   90.00
_cell.angle_gamma   90.00
#
_symmetry.space_group_name_H-M   'P 1'
#
loop_
_entity.id
_entity.type
_entity.pdbx_description
1 polymer ?
#
loop_
_entity_poly.entity_id
_entity_poly.type
_entity_poly.pdbx_seq_one_letter_code
_entity_poly.pdbx_strand_id
1 'polypeptide(L)'
;MKASAYAIPGLPEKLLNKEFINAAACEQTQIPISMLRDKTRVHEIVLARQLAMHYRRTRVKEGPCAISRDYNVDHATVTHAVKTINNLLEVDKRFAETYAEFENRIKVRQ
;
A
#
# COMPACT_ATOMS: atom_id res chain seq x y z
N MET A 1 15.06 9.47 21.81
CA MET A 1 14.84 8.82 20.51
C MET A 1 14.23 7.44 20.77
N LYS A 2 12.92 7.28 20.58
CA LYS A 2 12.25 6.00 20.84
C LYS A 2 12.53 5.07 19.66
N ALA A 3 13.40 4.09 19.88
CA ALA A 3 13.61 3.00 18.94
C ALA A 3 12.29 2.23 18.78
N SER A 4 11.73 2.27 17.57
CA SER A 4 10.60 1.43 17.19
C SER A 4 11.03 -0.04 17.25
N ALA A 5 10.23 -0.90 17.87
CA ALA A 5 10.51 -2.30 18.20
C ALA A 5 10.71 -3.26 16.99
N TYR A 6 10.94 -2.72 15.78
CA TYR A 6 11.14 -3.47 14.53
C TYR A 6 12.42 -3.09 13.77
N ALA A 7 13.41 -2.46 14.44
CA ALA A 7 14.71 -2.21 13.84
C ALA A 7 15.60 -3.47 13.91
N ILE A 8 15.47 -4.35 12.92
CA ILE A 8 16.41 -5.46 12.71
C ILE A 8 17.69 -4.87 12.08
N PRO A 9 18.88 -5.03 12.70
CA PRO A 9 20.12 -4.44 12.20
C PRO A 9 20.48 -5.03 10.82
N GLY A 10 20.74 -4.15 9.83
CA GLY A 10 21.32 -4.54 8.54
C GLY A 10 20.36 -4.58 7.33
N LEU A 11 19.10 -4.17 7.48
CA LEU A 11 18.16 -4.08 6.36
C LEU A 11 18.24 -2.68 5.69
N PRO A 12 18.28 -2.56 4.35
CA PRO A 12 18.30 -1.26 3.70
C PRO A 12 17.05 -0.45 4.09
N GLU A 13 17.25 0.81 4.48
CA GLU A 13 16.22 1.76 4.93
C GLU A 13 15.01 1.86 3.97
N LYS A 14 15.23 1.61 2.67
CA LYS A 14 14.18 1.52 1.64
C LYS A 14 13.20 0.35 1.81
N LEU A 15 13.60 -0.76 2.42
CA LEU A 15 12.74 -1.93 2.63
C LEU A 15 11.74 -1.68 3.76
N LEU A 16 12.16 -0.93 4.78
CA LEU A 16 11.30 -0.50 5.88
C LEU A 16 10.05 0.20 5.33
N ASN A 17 10.22 1.13 4.39
CA ASN A 17 9.11 1.89 3.82
C ASN A 17 8.05 1.01 3.12
N LYS A 18 8.44 -0.06 2.41
CA LYS A 18 7.49 -0.89 1.65
C LYS A 18 6.62 -1.75 2.57
N GLU A 19 7.25 -2.42 3.52
CA GLU A 19 6.54 -3.28 4.48
C GLU A 19 5.64 -2.44 5.40
N PHE A 20 6.04 -1.21 5.75
CA PHE A 20 5.17 -0.29 6.49
C PHE A 20 3.94 0.15 5.70
N ILE A 21 4.07 0.46 4.41
CA ILE A 21 2.92 0.83 3.57
C ILE A 21 1.95 -0.34 3.46
N ASN A 22 2.48 -1.55 3.28
CA ASN A 22 1.68 -2.77 3.21
C ASN A 22 0.95 -3.03 4.54
N ALA A 23 1.64 -2.88 5.68
CA ALA A 23 1.06 -3.03 7.01
C ALA A 23 -0.05 -2.01 7.27
N ALA A 24 0.17 -0.74 6.92
CA ALA A 24 -0.83 0.31 7.06
C ALA A 24 -2.07 0.02 6.20
N ALA A 25 -1.91 -0.52 4.99
CA ALA A 25 -3.02 -0.84 4.11
C ALA A 25 -3.82 -2.04 4.64
N CYS A 26 -3.12 -3.05 5.17
CA CYS A 26 -3.71 -4.21 5.83
C CYS A 26 -4.51 -3.84 7.09
N GLU A 27 -4.02 -2.88 7.88
CA GLU A 27 -4.71 -2.42 9.08
C GLU A 27 -6.06 -1.74 8.74
N GLN A 28 -6.10 -0.99 7.64
CA GLN A 28 -7.32 -0.32 7.16
C GLN A 28 -8.38 -1.31 6.68
N THR A 29 -7.98 -2.44 6.12
CA THR A 29 -8.90 -3.47 5.62
C THR A 29 -9.03 -4.67 6.55
N GLN A 30 -8.41 -4.63 7.73
CA GLN A 30 -8.39 -5.71 8.73
C GLN A 30 -7.94 -7.08 8.18
N ILE A 31 -7.01 -7.11 7.23
CA ILE A 31 -6.48 -8.36 6.64
C ILE A 31 -5.04 -8.62 7.10
N PRO A 32 -4.58 -9.88 7.17
CA PRO A 32 -3.18 -10.17 7.45
C PRO A 32 -2.27 -9.85 6.25
N ILE A 33 -1.04 -9.38 6.53
CA ILE A 33 -0.02 -9.05 5.51
C ILE A 33 0.34 -10.25 4.62
N SER A 34 0.26 -11.48 5.14
CA SER A 34 0.49 -12.69 4.35
C SER A 34 -0.44 -12.76 3.12
N MET A 35 -1.69 -12.32 3.27
CA MET A 35 -2.70 -12.35 2.20
C MET A 35 -2.49 -11.28 1.11
N LEU A 36 -1.65 -10.27 1.34
CA LEU A 36 -1.34 -9.26 0.33
C LEU A 36 -0.61 -9.84 -0.88
N ARG A 37 0.06 -11.00 -0.77
CA ARG A 37 0.75 -11.65 -1.90
C ARG A 37 -0.08 -12.76 -2.56
N ASP A 38 -1.17 -13.19 -1.92
CA ASP A 38 -2.00 -14.29 -2.42
C ASP A 38 -2.84 -13.88 -3.62
N LYS A 39 -3.00 -14.76 -4.61
CA LYS A 39 -3.83 -14.50 -5.80
C LYS A 39 -5.33 -14.66 -5.50
N THR A 40 -5.84 -13.88 -4.55
CA THR A 40 -7.22 -13.91 -4.10
C THR A 40 -8.02 -12.76 -4.68
N ARG A 41 -9.29 -13.02 -5.04
CA ARG A 41 -10.23 -12.03 -5.60
C ARG A 41 -11.18 -11.41 -4.57
N VAL A 42 -10.93 -11.67 -3.29
CA VAL A 42 -11.71 -11.09 -2.18
C VAL A 42 -11.53 -9.58 -2.21
N HIS A 43 -12.66 -8.87 -2.18
CA HIS A 43 -12.71 -7.42 -2.38
C HIS A 43 -11.76 -6.67 -1.44
N GLU A 44 -11.77 -6.99 -0.15
CA GLU A 44 -10.93 -6.35 0.88
C GLU A 44 -9.43 -6.52 0.59
N ILE A 45 -9.01 -7.73 0.20
CA ILE A 45 -7.62 -8.03 -0.13
C ILE A 45 -7.19 -7.28 -1.38
N VAL A 46 -8.05 -7.24 -2.40
CA VAL A 46 -7.79 -6.50 -3.64
C VAL A 46 -7.69 -5.00 -3.35
N LEU A 47 -8.60 -4.46 -2.53
CA LEU A 47 -8.63 -3.06 -2.14
C LEU A 47 -7.34 -2.66 -1.42
N ALA A 48 -6.90 -3.43 -0.42
CA ALA A 48 -5.66 -3.17 0.32
C ALA A 48 -4.44 -3.12 -0.61
N ARG A 49 -4.39 -4.06 -1.55
CA ARG A 49 -3.30 -4.19 -2.52
C ARG A 49 -3.29 -3.00 -3.49
N GLN A 50 -4.46 -2.61 -3.98
CA GLN A 50 -4.63 -1.42 -4.82
C GLN A 50 -4.25 -0.14 -4.07
N LEU A 51 -4.63 -0.02 -2.79
CA LEU A 51 -4.28 1.10 -1.91
C LEU A 51 -2.77 1.27 -1.81
N ALA A 52 -2.07 0.19 -1.47
CA ALA A 52 -0.62 0.19 -1.29
C ALA A 52 0.12 0.48 -2.61
N MET A 53 -0.34 -0.09 -3.73
CA MET A 53 0.20 0.20 -5.06
C MET A 53 0.01 1.66 -5.46
N HIS A 54 -1.19 2.21 -5.24
CA HIS A 54 -1.50 3.60 -5.54
C HIS A 54 -0.62 4.55 -4.72
N TYR A 55 -0.52 4.32 -3.41
CA TYR A 55 0.29 5.15 -2.52
C TYR A 55 1.77 5.16 -2.92
N ARG A 56 2.35 3.99 -3.21
CA ARG A 56 3.74 3.89 -3.67
C ARG A 56 3.97 4.61 -4.99
N ARG A 57 2.97 4.60 -5.88
CA ARG A 57 3.05 5.30 -7.16
C ARG A 57 2.94 6.82 -7.01
N THR A 58 2.08 7.32 -6.12
CA THR A 58 1.79 8.75 -6.00
C THR A 58 2.69 9.47 -4.98
N ARG A 59 2.92 8.87 -3.81
CA ARG A 59 3.69 9.46 -2.71
C ARG A 59 5.18 9.14 -2.80
N VAL A 60 5.52 7.85 -2.94
CA VAL A 60 6.93 7.41 -3.04
C VAL A 60 7.48 7.61 -4.46
N LYS A 61 6.59 7.77 -5.46
CA LYS A 61 6.92 7.92 -6.88
C LYS A 61 7.70 6.71 -7.43
N GLU A 62 7.45 5.51 -6.90
CA GLU A 62 8.07 4.29 -7.42
C GLU A 62 7.63 4.02 -8.86
N GLY A 63 8.53 3.43 -9.63
CA GLY A 63 8.24 2.98 -10.98
C GLY A 63 7.25 1.80 -10.96
N PRO A 64 6.28 1.75 -11.89
CA PRO A 64 5.27 0.69 -11.92
C PRO A 64 5.87 -0.70 -12.11
N CYS A 65 7.00 -0.85 -12.82
CA CYS A 65 7.73 -2.12 -12.92
C CYS A 65 8.35 -2.59 -11.60
N ALA A 66 8.73 -1.66 -10.71
CA ALA A 66 9.29 -2.01 -9.40
C ALA A 66 8.18 -2.49 -8.46
N ILE A 67 7.02 -1.83 -8.50
CA ILE A 67 5.83 -2.22 -7.74
C ILE A 67 5.30 -3.56 -8.26
N SER A 68 5.22 -3.73 -9.57
CA SER A 68 4.70 -4.96 -10.19
C SER A 68 5.55 -6.19 -9.81
N ARG A 69 6.88 -6.04 -9.77
CA ARG A 69 7.82 -7.08 -9.32
C ARG A 69 7.63 -7.44 -7.84
N ASP A 70 7.33 -6.46 -7.00
CA ASP A 70 7.12 -6.66 -5.55
C ASP A 70 5.88 -7.51 -5.25
N TYR A 71 4.84 -7.34 -6.07
CA TYR A 71 3.56 -8.05 -5.95
C TYR A 71 3.42 -9.25 -6.90
N ASN A 72 4.42 -9.53 -7.74
CA ASN A 72 4.36 -10.54 -8.81
C ASN A 72 3.11 -10.42 -9.71
N VAL A 73 2.76 -9.18 -10.08
CA VAL A 73 1.63 -8.87 -10.97
C VAL A 73 2.11 -8.20 -12.25
N ASP A 74 1.24 -8.15 -13.26
CA ASP A 74 1.52 -7.44 -14.50
C ASP A 74 1.56 -5.93 -14.30
N HIS A 75 2.39 -5.25 -15.09
CA HIS A 75 2.47 -3.78 -15.12
C HIS A 75 1.11 -3.13 -15.43
N ALA A 76 0.30 -3.79 -16.28
CA ALA A 76 -1.06 -3.36 -16.59
C ALA A 76 -1.96 -3.38 -15.34
N THR A 77 -1.80 -4.37 -14.46
CA THR A 77 -2.54 -4.47 -13.19
C THR A 77 -2.22 -3.30 -12.27
N VAL A 78 -0.94 -2.90 -12.17
CA VAL A 78 -0.54 -1.73 -11.38
C VAL A 78 -1.17 -0.45 -11.94
N THR A 79 -1.18 -0.30 -13.26
CA THR A 79 -1.80 0.85 -13.92
C THR A 79 -3.31 0.89 -13.69
N HIS A 80 -3.98 -0.27 -13.77
CA HIS A 80 -5.39 -0.39 -13.44
C HIS A 80 -5.67 -0.06 -11.97
N ALA A 81 -4.87 -0.57 -11.04
CA ALA A 81 -5.01 -0.31 -9.61
C ALA A 81 -4.98 1.20 -9.30
N VAL A 82 -4.03 1.93 -9.90
CA VAL A 82 -3.92 3.38 -9.72
C VAL A 82 -5.16 4.10 -10.24
N LYS A 83 -5.66 3.73 -11.43
CA LYS A 83 -6.89 4.31 -12.00
C LYS A 83 -8.12 4.00 -11.15
N THR A 84 -8.27 2.77 -10.69
CA THR A 84 -9.40 2.35 -9.86
C THR A 84 -9.44 3.12 -8.55
N ILE A 85 -8.31 3.29 -7.87
CA ILE A 85 -8.24 4.07 -6.63
C ILE A 85 -8.55 5.55 -6.90
N ASN A 86 -8.00 6.16 -7.95
CA ASN A 86 -8.34 7.54 -8.30
C ASN A 86 -9.84 7.73 -8.52
N ASN A 87 -10.48 6.80 -9.26
CA ASN A 87 -11.92 6.85 -9.47
C ASN A 87 -12.70 6.66 -8.15
N LEU A 88 -12.26 5.76 -7.27
CA LEU A 88 -12.91 5.58 -5.97
C LEU A 88 -12.77 6.83 -5.08
N LEU A 89 -11.64 7.53 -5.13
CA LEU A 89 -11.44 8.80 -4.42
C LEU A 89 -12.34 9.93 -4.95
N GLU A 90 -12.62 9.93 -6.25
CA GLU A 90 -13.50 10.93 -6.88
C GLU A 90 -14.99 10.63 -6.65
N VAL A 91 -15.38 9.36 -6.71
CA VAL A 91 -16.79 8.93 -6.63
C VAL A 91 -17.27 8.80 -5.18
N ASP A 92 -16.43 8.26 -4.28
CA ASP A 92 -16.81 7.98 -2.90
C ASP A 92 -16.02 8.84 -1.90
N LYS A 93 -16.71 9.83 -1.33
CA LYS A 93 -16.15 10.73 -0.30
C LYS A 93 -15.74 9.99 0.97
N ARG A 94 -16.46 8.93 1.36
CA ARG A 94 -16.11 8.16 2.57
C ARG A 94 -14.81 7.41 2.34
N PHE A 95 -14.65 6.84 1.14
CA PHE A 95 -13.39 6.21 0.76
C PHE A 95 -12.24 7.21 0.72
N ALA A 96 -12.48 8.44 0.25
CA ALA A 96 -11.47 9.50 0.28
C ALA A 96 -11.04 9.88 1.70
N GLU A 97 -11.97 9.94 2.66
CA GLU A 97 -11.68 10.14 4.07
C GLU A 97 -10.83 8.99 4.64
N THR A 98 -11.23 7.74 4.43
CA THR A 98 -10.46 6.55 4.84
C THR A 98 -9.06 6.54 4.24
N TYR A 99 -8.94 6.90 2.96
CA TYR A 99 -7.64 6.97 2.28
C TYR A 99 -6.77 8.09 2.86
N ALA A 100 -7.34 9.26 3.19
CA ALA A 100 -6.61 10.34 3.84
C ALA A 100 -6.10 9.95 5.24
N GLU A 101 -6.90 9.20 6.01
CA GLU A 101 -6.47 8.63 7.29
C GLU A 101 -5.31 7.65 7.13
N PHE A 102 -5.40 6.75 6.13
CA PHE A 102 -4.32 5.86 5.75
C PHE A 102 -3.03 6.62 5.40
N GLU A 103 -3.13 7.67 4.58
CA GLU A 103 -1.96 8.48 4.21
C GLU A 103 -1.35 9.20 5.41
N ASN A 104 -2.18 9.72 6.32
CA ASN A 104 -1.72 10.36 7.54
C ASN A 104 -1.00 9.37 8.45
N ARG A 105 -1.50 8.13 8.59
CA ARG A 105 -0.83 7.08 9.37
C ARG A 105 0.60 6.79 8.88
N ILE A 106 0.81 6.82 7.57
CA ILE A 106 2.14 6.59 6.99
C ILE A 106 3.04 7.81 7.20
N LYS A 107 2.53 9.03 6.97
CA LYS A 107 3.29 10.28 7.16
C LYS A 107 3.74 10.52 8.60
N VAL A 108 2.90 10.19 9.58
CA VAL A 108 3.21 10.41 11.01
C VAL A 108 4.41 9.58 11.48
N ARG A 109 4.79 8.54 10.75
CA ARG A 109 5.90 7.63 11.09
C ARG A 109 7.13 7.80 10.19
N GLN A 110 7.09 8.71 9.22
CA GLN A 110 8.16 8.98 8.26
C GLN A 110 9.05 10.14 8.70
#